data_AF-A5ZAN8-F1
#
_entry.id   AF-A5ZAN8-F1
#
_cell.length_a   1.000
_cell.length_b   1.000
_cell.length_c   1.000
_cell.angle_alpha   90.00
_cell.angle_beta   90.00
_cell.angle_gamma   90.00
#
_symmetry.space_group_name_H-M   'P 1'
#
loop_
_entity.id
_entity.type
_entity.pdbx_description
1 polymer ?
#
loop_
_entity_poly.entity_id
_entity_poly.type
_entity_poly.pdbx_seq_one_letter_code
_entity_poly.pdbx_strand_id
1 'polypeptide(L)'
;MKFANVIVDISHEKLDRPFGYIIPDELEKEITVGTAVTIPFGKGNRHIKGYVIEITDQPSFDISKMKEIMAVEEGAAKVESQLINLAYWIKENYGSTMNQALKTVIPVKNKIRNIEKRQ
;
A
#
# COMPACT_ATOMS: atom_id res chain seq x y z
N MET A 1 12.20 -16.21 1.36
CA MET A 1 12.13 -14.93 0.63
C MET A 1 10.73 -14.79 0.08
N LYS A 2 10.04 -13.70 0.44
CA LYS A 2 8.69 -13.39 -0.03
C LYS A 2 8.69 -12.09 -0.81
N PHE A 3 7.68 -11.93 -1.64
CA PHE A 3 7.46 -10.74 -2.45
C PHE A 3 6.09 -10.16 -2.14
N ALA A 4 5.99 -8.84 -2.23
CA ALA A 4 4.74 -8.11 -2.11
C ALA A 4 4.44 -7.39 -3.41
N ASN A 5 3.19 -7.51 -3.87
CA ASN A 5 2.66 -6.62 -4.89
C ASN A 5 2.04 -5.41 -4.18
N VAL A 6 2.53 -4.22 -4.51
CA VAL A 6 2.21 -2.97 -3.83
C VAL A 6 1.58 -1.98 -4.80
N ILE A 7 0.42 -1.42 -4.44
CA ILE A 7 -0.13 -0.25 -5.11
C ILE A 7 0.52 0.99 -4.52
N VAL A 8 1.10 1.79 -5.39
CA VAL A 8 1.82 3.00 -5.02
C VAL A 8 0.85 4.16 -4.77
N ASP A 9 1.03 4.89 -3.68
CA ASP A 9 0.25 6.09 -3.40
C ASP A 9 0.75 7.30 -4.21
N ILE A 10 0.53 7.26 -5.53
CA ILE A 10 0.71 8.39 -6.45
C ILE A 10 -0.56 8.60 -7.27
N SER A 11 -0.97 9.86 -7.40
CA SER A 11 -2.11 10.28 -8.22
C SER A 11 -1.72 10.36 -9.71
N HIS A 12 -1.37 9.24 -10.33
CA HIS A 12 -1.07 9.20 -11.77
C HIS A 12 -1.53 7.87 -12.39
N GLU A 13 -2.45 7.93 -13.34
CA GLU A 13 -3.11 6.75 -13.94
C GLU A 13 -2.13 5.74 -14.53
N LYS A 14 -1.04 6.19 -15.16
CA LYS A 14 0.00 5.29 -15.71
C LYS A 14 0.74 4.47 -14.65
N LEU A 15 0.64 4.87 -13.38
CA LEU A 15 1.25 4.20 -12.24
C LEU A 15 0.23 3.41 -11.41
N ASP A 16 -1.02 3.33 -11.87
CA ASP A 16 -2.08 2.58 -11.21
C ASP A 16 -2.02 1.08 -11.53
N ARG A 17 -0.89 0.49 -11.13
CA ARG A 17 -0.66 -0.95 -11.27
C ARG A 17 0.15 -1.47 -10.08
N PRO A 18 0.07 -2.77 -9.78
CA PRO A 18 0.91 -3.37 -8.76
C PRO A 18 2.39 -3.31 -9.16
N PHE A 19 3.25 -2.95 -8.21
CA PHE A 19 4.70 -3.06 -8.34
C PHE A 19 5.20 -4.13 -7.38
N GLY A 20 6.05 -5.03 -7.87
CA GLY A 20 6.65 -6.08 -7.05
C GLY A 20 7.82 -5.56 -6.22
N TYR A 21 7.81 -5.86 -4.94
CA TYR A 21 8.88 -5.56 -3.98
C TYR A 21 9.31 -6.83 -3.23
N ILE A 22 10.56 -6.86 -2.80
CA ILE A 22 11.09 -7.90 -1.91
C ILE A 22 10.70 -7.53 -0.47
N ILE A 23 10.21 -8.52 0.27
CA ILE A 23 9.95 -8.39 1.70
C ILE A 23 11.23 -8.79 2.45
N PRO A 24 11.90 -7.88 3.19
CA PRO A 24 13.01 -8.24 4.05
C PRO A 24 12.55 -9.21 5.15
N ASP A 25 13.42 -10.16 5.52
CA ASP A 25 13.10 -11.19 6.53
C ASP A 25 12.69 -10.57 7.88
N GLU A 26 13.25 -9.40 8.22
CA GLU A 26 12.92 -8.63 9.43
C GLU A 26 11.46 -8.15 9.44
N LEU A 27 10.90 -7.80 8.28
CA LEU A 27 9.55 -7.26 8.13
C LEU A 27 8.52 -8.33 7.76
N GLU A 28 8.94 -9.58 7.50
CA GLU A 28 8.07 -10.64 7.00
C GLU A 28 6.89 -10.94 7.93
N LYS A 29 7.10 -10.83 9.25
CA LYS A 29 6.04 -11.07 10.26
C LYS A 29 5.06 -9.92 10.41
N GLU A 30 5.45 -8.71 10.03
CA GLU A 30 4.66 -7.49 10.19
C GLU A 30 3.81 -7.19 8.95
N ILE A 31 4.34 -7.56 7.78
CA ILE A 31 3.72 -7.32 6.49
C ILE A 31 2.65 -8.37 6.21
N THR A 32 1.41 -7.88 6.10
CA THR A 32 0.22 -8.63 5.71
C THR A 32 -0.45 -7.93 4.54
N VAL A 33 -1.33 -8.62 3.81
CA VAL A 33 -2.18 -7.96 2.81
C VAL A 33 -2.95 -6.81 3.49
N GLY A 34 -2.91 -5.64 2.87
CA GLY A 34 -3.46 -4.40 3.39
C GLY A 34 -2.55 -3.59 4.29
N THR A 35 -1.34 -4.06 4.60
CA THR A 35 -0.36 -3.27 5.34
C THR A 35 0.10 -2.08 4.49
N ALA A 36 0.10 -0.89 5.09
CA ALA A 36 0.71 0.29 4.51
C ALA A 36 2.22 0.24 4.73
N VAL A 37 2.99 0.46 3.67
CA VAL A 37 4.45 0.33 3.67
C VAL A 37 5.10 1.55 3.03
N THR A 38 6.34 1.84 3.43
CA THR A 38 7.20 2.81 2.76
C THR A 38 8.13 2.07 1.79
N ILE A 39 8.15 2.52 0.54
CA ILE A 39 8.89 1.89 -0.55
C ILE A 39 9.72 2.93 -1.33
N PRO A 40 10.88 2.54 -1.88
CA PRO A 40 11.65 3.38 -2.77
C PRO A 40 11.07 3.28 -4.19
N PHE A 41 10.79 4.42 -4.82
CA PHE A 41 10.15 4.46 -6.14
C PHE A 41 10.90 5.34 -7.16
N GLY A 42 10.88 4.90 -8.41
CA GLY A 42 11.52 5.58 -9.53
C GLY A 42 13.06 5.57 -9.47
N LYS A 43 13.70 6.32 -10.38
CA LYS A 43 15.17 6.42 -10.48
C LYS A 43 15.81 7.18 -9.31
N GLY A 44 15.07 8.12 -8.72
CA GLY A 44 15.56 8.93 -7.59
C GLY A 44 15.37 8.28 -6.22
N ASN A 45 14.92 7.02 -6.14
CA ASN A 45 14.61 6.32 -4.88
C ASN A 45 13.76 7.16 -3.92
N ARG A 46 12.74 7.85 -4.44
CA ARG A 46 11.84 8.64 -3.59
C ARG A 46 11.08 7.69 -2.68
N HIS A 47 11.12 7.95 -1.38
CA HIS A 47 10.31 7.24 -0.40
C HIS A 47 8.87 7.69 -0.52
N ILE A 48 7.99 6.72 -0.79
CA ILE A 48 6.56 6.94 -0.92
C ILE A 48 5.80 5.85 -0.20
N LYS A 49 4.56 6.17 0.16
CA LYS A 49 3.63 5.22 0.74
C LYS A 49 3.09 4.29 -0.34
N GLY A 50 2.83 3.05 0.04
CA GLY A 50 2.13 2.07 -0.78
C GLY A 50 1.33 1.13 0.09
N TYR A 51 0.42 0.40 -0.55
CA TYR A 51 -0.43 -0.59 0.11
C TYR A 51 -0.16 -1.96 -0.49
N VAL A 52 0.16 -2.92 0.38
CA VAL A 52 0.33 -4.32 -0.03
C VAL A 52 -1.03 -4.90 -0.41
N ILE A 53 -1.19 -5.37 -1.64
CA ILE A 53 -2.43 -5.97 -2.12
C ILE A 53 -2.34 -7.50 -2.25
N GLU A 54 -1.13 -8.04 -2.33
CA GLU A 54 -0.87 -9.47 -2.44
C GLU A 54 0.55 -9.78 -1.96
N ILE A 55 0.72 -10.96 -1.35
CA ILE A 55 2.02 -11.52 -0.95
C ILE A 55 2.18 -12.86 -1.67
N THR A 56 3.34 -13.10 -2.26
CA THR A 56 3.63 -14.29 -3.06
C THR A 56 5.04 -14.80 -2.80
N ASP A 57 5.24 -16.11 -2.95
CA ASP A 57 6.56 -16.75 -2.90
C ASP A 57 7.28 -16.72 -4.26
N GLN A 58 6.60 -16.25 -5.31
CA GLN A 58 7.14 -16.15 -6.67
C GLN A 58 7.35 -14.68 -7.07
N PRO A 59 8.51 -14.33 -7.64
CA PRO A 59 8.77 -12.95 -8.06
C PRO A 59 7.91 -12.58 -9.26
N SER A 60 7.16 -11.48 -9.16
CA SER A 60 6.38 -10.94 -10.28
C SER A 60 7.26 -10.34 -11.41
N PHE A 61 8.52 -10.05 -11.11
CA PHE A 61 9.50 -9.41 -12.00
C PHE A 61 10.90 -9.98 -11.78
N ASP A 62 11.84 -9.62 -12.64
CA ASP A 62 13.26 -9.93 -12.46
C ASP A 62 13.77 -9.41 -11.10
N ILE A 63 14.18 -10.33 -10.22
CA ILE A 63 14.62 -10.07 -8.84
C ILE A 63 15.73 -9.01 -8.83
N SER A 64 16.62 -8.99 -9.83
CA SER A 64 17.74 -8.04 -9.91
C SER A 64 17.30 -6.57 -10.05
N LYS A 65 16.05 -6.33 -10.45
CA LYS A 65 15.45 -5.01 -10.63
C LYS A 65 14.43 -4.67 -9.54
N MET A 66 14.08 -5.64 -8.71
CA MET A 66 13.17 -5.45 -7.59
C MET A 66 13.91 -4.69 -6.48
N LYS A 67 13.16 -3.87 -5.76
CA LYS A 67 13.66 -3.16 -4.60
C LYS A 67 13.02 -3.76 -3.35
N GLU A 68 13.66 -3.53 -2.21
CA GLU A 68 13.13 -3.96 -0.91
C GLU A 68 12.14 -2.94 -0.34
N ILE A 69 11.22 -3.44 0.49
CA ILE A 69 10.37 -2.61 1.33
C ILE A 69 11.22 -2.01 2.45
N MET A 70 11.11 -0.69 2.68
CA MET A 70 11.94 0.00 3.66
C MET A 70 11.41 -0.14 5.08
N ALA A 71 10.10 -0.01 5.26
CA ALA A 71 9.46 -0.02 6.56
C ALA A 71 7.94 -0.23 6.44
N VAL A 72 7.34 -0.73 7.51
CA VAL A 72 5.89 -0.66 7.73
C VAL A 72 5.54 0.75 8.24
N GLU A 73 4.45 1.32 7.74
CA GLU A 73 4.01 2.65 8.18
C GLU A 73 3.37 2.56 9.58
N GLU A 74 4.04 3.15 10.58
CA GLU A 74 3.52 3.17 11.94
C GLU A 74 2.20 3.94 12.06
N GLY A 75 1.23 3.32 12.74
CA GLY A 75 -0.05 3.95 13.03
C GLY A 75 -1.02 4.07 11.85
N ALA A 76 -0.65 3.61 10.64
CA ALA A 76 -1.57 3.45 9.54
C ALA A 76 -2.62 2.36 9.85
N ALA A 77 -3.87 2.58 9.46
CA ALA A 77 -4.88 1.54 9.54
C ALA A 77 -4.50 0.42 8.56
N LYS A 78 -4.51 -0.83 9.03
CA LYS A 78 -4.45 -1.97 8.12
C LYS A 78 -5.72 -1.93 7.26
N VAL A 79 -5.53 -2.03 5.95
CA VAL A 79 -6.64 -2.10 5.01
C VAL A 79 -7.16 -3.53 5.05
N GLU A 80 -8.38 -3.74 5.52
CA GLU A 80 -8.95 -5.07 5.50
C GLU A 80 -9.08 -5.57 4.05
N SER A 81 -8.86 -6.87 3.82
CA SER A 81 -8.94 -7.46 2.48
C SER A 81 -10.31 -7.23 1.81
N GLN A 82 -11.38 -7.11 2.61
CA GLN A 82 -12.71 -6.74 2.14
C GLN A 82 -12.74 -5.32 1.53
N LEU A 83 -12.03 -4.37 2.13
CA LEU A 83 -11.91 -3.00 1.61
C LEU A 83 -11.06 -2.99 0.34
N ILE A 84 -10.00 -3.80 0.26
CA ILE A 84 -9.23 -3.95 -0.99
C ILE A 84 -10.13 -4.47 -2.12
N ASN A 85 -10.97 -5.48 -1.84
CA ASN A 85 -11.94 -6.00 -2.80
C ASN A 85 -12.98 -4.95 -3.20
N LEU A 86 -13.44 -4.14 -2.26
CA LEU A 86 -14.35 -3.03 -2.55
C LEU A 86 -13.66 -1.96 -3.42
N ALA A 87 -12.41 -1.61 -3.14
CA ALA A 87 -11.63 -0.70 -3.98
C ALA A 87 -11.46 -1.24 -5.40
N TYR A 88 -11.18 -2.54 -5.53
CA TYR A 88 -11.12 -3.21 -6.83
C TYR A 88 -12.47 -3.13 -7.56
N TRP A 89 -13.58 -3.39 -6.88
CA TRP A 89 -14.92 -3.24 -7.45
C TRP A 89 -15.19 -1.80 -7.90
N ILE A 90 -14.86 -0.78 -7.10
CA ILE A 90 -15.04 0.63 -7.46
C ILE A 90 -14.24 0.96 -8.73
N LYS A 91 -12.97 0.54 -8.79
CA LYS A 91 -12.09 0.74 -9.94
C LYS A 91 -12.69 0.15 -11.22
N GLU A 92 -13.14 -1.11 -11.17
CA GLU A 92 -13.70 -1.81 -12.33
C GLU A 92 -15.08 -1.25 -12.77
N ASN A 93 -15.90 -0.76 -11.85
CA ASN A 93 -17.26 -0.27 -12.16
C ASN A 93 -17.33 1.22 -12.53
N TYR A 94 -16.37 2.03 -12.07
CA TYR A 94 -16.43 3.50 -12.22
C TYR A 94 -15.20 4.09 -12.92
N GLY A 95 -14.26 3.26 -13.37
CA GLY A 95 -13.09 3.71 -14.14
C GLY A 95 -12.13 4.59 -13.33
N SER A 96 -12.13 4.48 -12.00
CA SER A 96 -11.17 5.16 -11.14
C SER A 96 -9.84 4.40 -11.10
N THR A 97 -8.81 5.05 -10.55
CA THR A 97 -7.57 4.34 -10.22
C THR A 97 -7.73 3.49 -8.95
N MET A 98 -7.03 2.37 -8.85
CA MET A 98 -6.93 1.56 -7.64
C MET A 98 -6.45 2.39 -6.45
N ASN A 99 -5.50 3.31 -6.65
CA ASN A 99 -5.09 4.23 -5.58
C ASN A 99 -6.26 5.12 -5.08
N GLN A 100 -7.01 5.75 -5.99
CA GLN A 100 -8.18 6.54 -5.60
C GLN A 100 -9.22 5.70 -4.87
N ALA A 101 -9.53 4.51 -5.39
CA ALA A 101 -10.49 3.61 -4.78
C ALA A 101 -10.05 3.15 -3.38
N LEU A 102 -8.77 2.82 -3.21
CA LEU A 102 -8.18 2.49 -1.91
C LEU A 102 -8.32 3.66 -0.93
N LYS A 103 -7.99 4.89 -1.34
CA LYS A 103 -8.17 6.07 -0.47
C LYS A 103 -9.60 6.30 -0.03
N THR A 104 -10.59 5.92 -0.84
CA THR A 104 -12.01 6.05 -0.49
C THR A 104 -12.44 5.05 0.58
N VAL A 105 -11.93 3.81 0.51
CA VAL A 105 -12.35 2.74 1.41
C VAL A 105 -11.50 2.66 2.68
N ILE A 106 -10.28 3.21 2.65
CA ILE A 106 -9.39 3.19 3.81
C ILE A 106 -9.87 4.22 4.83
N PRO A 107 -10.22 3.79 6.06
CA PRO A 107 -10.61 4.72 7.09
C PRO A 107 -9.44 5.65 7.40
N VAL A 108 -9.61 6.93 7.11
CA VAL A 108 -8.67 7.97 7.53
C VAL A 108 -8.74 8.00 9.06
N LYS A 109 -7.62 7.78 9.76
CA LYS A 109 -7.50 8.17 11.16
C LYS A 109 -7.69 9.68 11.23
N ASN A 110 -8.93 10.14 11.27
CA ASN A 110 -9.23 11.45 11.78
C ASN A 110 -8.78 11.38 13.24
N LYS A 111 -7.66 12.03 13.56
CA LYS A 111 -7.40 12.45 14.93
C LYS A 111 -8.66 13.20 15.35
N ILE A 112 -9.53 12.53 16.09
CA ILE A 112 -10.63 13.19 16.78
C ILE A 112 -9.90 14.18 17.70
N ARG A 113 -9.85 15.46 17.29
CA ARG A 113 -9.42 16.53 18.19
C ARG A 113 -10.48 16.55 19.27
N ASN A 114 -10.18 15.97 20.43
CA ASN A 114 -10.99 16.19 21.62
C ASN A 114 -10.98 17.70 21.85
N ILE A 115 -12.10 18.35 21.52
CA ILE A 115 -12.32 19.75 21.90
C ILE A 115 -12.57 19.70 23.39
N GLU A 116 -11.52 19.87 24.19
CA GLU A 116 -11.69 20.08 25.63
C GLU A 116 -12.52 21.35 25.82
N LYS A 117 -13.78 21.17 26.26
CA LYS A 117 -14.58 22.28 26.74
C LYS A 117 -13.87 22.82 27.98
N ARG A 118 -13.24 23.99 27.84
CA ARG A 118 -12.82 24.79 28.99
C ARG A 118 -14.07 25.14 29.80
N GLN A 119 -14.17 24.59 31.01
CA GLN A 119 -15.09 25.04 32.04
C GLN A 119 -14.50 26.23 32.77
#